data_AF-A0A6P0YCT0-F1
#
_entry.id   AF-A0A6P0YCT0-F1
#
_cell.length_a   1.000
_cell.length_b   1.000
_cell.length_c   1.000
_cell.angle_alpha   90.00
_cell.angle_beta   90.00
_cell.angle_gamma   90.00
#
_symmetry.space_group_name_H-M   'P 1'
#
loop_
_entity.id
_entity.type
_entity.pdbx_description
1 polymer ?
#
loop_
_entity_poly.entity_id
_entity_poly.type
_entity_poly.pdbx_seq_one_letter_code
_entity_poly.pdbx_strand_id
1 'polypeptide(L)'
;MPIKLINLGAVMGKLVTLNIDGGFQQGFSVRGEIWQDADSIKNEPNLALASKSAHLPPHSEILKQYRHWQSLYTNLEVFFSNRIKIKPSFTNISDKDKKGAFAACKNAANLLSQTFNTWLHSSDFQPIEILLRNYLYQSESTRILLATENYGLRRLPWHEWDLLKDFPKAEIALATPDFQRVNTTKKITKKTR
;
A
#
# COMPACT_ATOMS: atom_id res chain seq x y z
N MET A 1 -22.21 -38.04 -19.58
CA MET A 1 -21.65 -37.36 -18.38
C MET A 1 -21.78 -35.85 -18.60
N PRO A 2 -22.60 -35.10 -17.84
CA PRO A 2 -22.61 -33.65 -17.97
C PRO A 2 -21.50 -33.06 -17.09
N ILE A 3 -20.72 -32.17 -17.70
CA ILE A 3 -19.67 -31.38 -17.08
C ILE A 3 -20.35 -30.43 -16.07
N LYS A 4 -19.94 -30.52 -14.80
CA LYS A 4 -20.31 -29.53 -13.77
C LYS A 4 -19.79 -28.16 -14.22
N LEU A 5 -20.69 -27.29 -14.67
CA LEU A 5 -20.46 -25.85 -14.70
C LEU A 5 -20.25 -25.41 -13.25
N ILE A 6 -19.00 -25.20 -12.87
CA ILE A 6 -18.66 -24.51 -11.64
C ILE A 6 -19.11 -23.08 -11.88
N ASN A 7 -20.25 -22.72 -11.31
CA ASN A 7 -20.71 -21.35 -11.25
C ASN A 7 -19.70 -20.62 -10.35
N LEU A 8 -18.65 -20.04 -10.93
CA LEU A 8 -17.87 -19.01 -10.26
C LEU A 8 -18.79 -17.81 -10.11
N GLY A 9 -19.63 -17.84 -9.06
CA GLY A 9 -20.23 -16.64 -8.54
C GLY A 9 -19.10 -15.63 -8.36
N ALA A 10 -19.20 -14.48 -9.02
CA ALA A 10 -18.24 -13.40 -8.88
C ALA A 10 -18.00 -13.19 -7.39
N VAL A 11 -16.77 -13.48 -6.92
CA VAL A 11 -16.39 -13.18 -5.54
C VAL A 11 -16.38 -11.66 -5.48
N MET A 12 -17.45 -11.09 -4.92
CA MET A 12 -17.61 -9.65 -4.87
C MET A 12 -16.52 -9.09 -3.96
N GLY A 13 -15.56 -8.34 -4.53
CA GLY A 13 -14.44 -7.79 -3.77
C GLY A 13 -14.85 -6.60 -2.90
N LYS A 14 -13.94 -6.14 -2.05
CA LYS A 14 -14.08 -4.89 -1.29
C LYS A 14 -13.15 -3.83 -1.84
N LEU A 15 -13.63 -2.60 -1.82
CA LEU A 15 -12.82 -1.42 -2.06
C LEU A 15 -12.77 -0.62 -0.75
N VAL A 16 -11.57 -0.34 -0.28
CA VAL A 16 -11.31 0.51 0.88
C VAL A 16 -10.67 1.78 0.37
N THR A 17 -11.15 2.93 0.83
CA THR A 17 -10.51 4.23 0.59
C THR A 17 -10.03 4.80 1.91
N LEU A 18 -8.73 5.03 2.02
CA LEU A 18 -8.10 5.72 3.14
C LEU A 18 -7.71 7.13 2.66
N ASN A 19 -8.53 8.12 2.99
CA ASN A 19 -8.23 9.52 2.72
C ASN A 19 -7.42 10.07 3.90
N ILE A 20 -6.17 10.47 3.64
CA ILE A 20 -5.20 10.88 4.65
C ILE A 20 -4.64 12.25 4.31
N ASP A 21 -4.87 13.21 5.20
CA ASP A 21 -4.38 14.58 5.07
C ASP A 21 -3.58 15.01 6.29
N GLY A 22 -2.56 15.85 6.09
CA GLY A 22 -1.67 16.34 7.14
C GLY A 22 -0.17 16.12 6.85
N GLY A 23 0.62 16.01 7.93
CA GLY A 23 2.07 15.98 7.83
C GLY A 23 2.76 15.41 9.07
N PHE A 24 4.00 14.97 8.90
CA PHE A 24 4.76 14.27 9.93
C PHE A 24 5.06 15.09 11.20
N GLN A 25 4.90 16.42 11.17
CA GLN A 25 5.12 17.29 12.34
C GLN A 25 3.85 17.48 13.17
N GLN A 26 2.68 17.49 12.52
CA GLN A 26 1.38 17.75 13.15
C GLN A 26 0.47 16.51 13.23
N GLY A 27 0.86 15.40 12.61
CA GLY A 27 0.05 14.20 12.47
C GLY A 27 -0.82 14.23 11.21
N PHE A 28 -1.64 13.21 11.04
CA PHE A 28 -2.53 13.08 9.89
C PHE A 28 -3.95 12.72 10.31
N SER A 29 -4.92 13.43 9.75
CA SER A 29 -6.33 13.03 9.84
C SER A 29 -6.61 11.95 8.82
N VAL A 30 -7.32 10.90 9.23
CA VAL A 30 -7.63 9.75 8.39
C VAL A 30 -9.13 9.53 8.36
N ARG A 31 -9.69 9.37 7.16
CA ARG A 31 -11.05 8.86 6.95
C ARG A 31 -10.98 7.58 6.13
N GLY A 32 -11.40 6.48 6.74
CA GLY A 32 -11.53 5.18 6.10
C GLY A 32 -12.98 4.90 5.71
N GLU A 33 -13.20 4.45 4.49
CA GLU A 33 -14.51 4.06 3.98
C GLU A 33 -14.42 2.71 3.26
N ILE A 34 -15.43 1.86 3.47
CA ILE A 34 -15.50 0.53 2.87
C ILE A 34 -16.67 0.50 1.89
N TRP A 35 -16.42 -0.04 0.71
CA TRP A 35 -17.35 -0.11 -0.40
C TRP A 35 -17.40 -1.53 -0.94
N GLN A 36 -18.53 -1.90 -1.54
CA GLN A 36 -18.57 -3.11 -2.35
C GLN A 36 -17.90 -2.82 -3.70
N ASP A 37 -16.90 -3.63 -4.06
CA ASP A 37 -16.26 -3.59 -5.38
C ASP A 37 -17.15 -4.33 -6.38
N ALA A 38 -18.33 -3.76 -6.66
CA ALA A 38 -19.25 -4.29 -7.64
C ALA A 38 -18.88 -3.76 -9.04
N ASP A 39 -18.87 -4.66 -10.03
CA ASP A 39 -19.17 -4.28 -11.41
C ASP A 39 -20.55 -3.59 -11.39
N SER A 40 -20.62 -2.37 -11.91
CA SER A 40 -21.77 -1.44 -11.84
C SER A 40 -23.02 -1.91 -12.60
N ILE A 41 -23.43 -3.17 -12.45
CA ILE A 41 -24.53 -3.80 -13.18
C ILE A 41 -25.89 -3.44 -12.55
N LYS A 42 -25.92 -2.99 -11.29
CA LYS A 42 -27.16 -2.58 -10.63
C LYS A 42 -27.03 -1.11 -10.24
N ASN A 43 -27.93 -0.29 -10.77
CA ASN A 43 -28.09 1.14 -10.49
C ASN A 43 -28.54 1.40 -9.02
N GLU A 44 -27.91 0.77 -8.05
CA GLU A 44 -28.09 1.11 -6.64
C GLU A 44 -27.18 2.29 -6.28
N PRO A 45 -27.62 3.16 -5.35
CA PRO A 45 -26.77 4.23 -4.85
C PRO A 45 -25.50 3.61 -4.24
N ASN A 46 -24.34 3.98 -4.79
CA ASN A 46 -23.04 3.64 -4.23
C ASN A 46 -22.90 4.37 -2.89
N LEU A 47 -23.37 3.75 -1.81
CA LEU A 47 -23.15 4.20 -0.45
C LEU A 47 -22.04 3.36 0.18
N ALA A 48 -21.21 4.00 1.01
CA ALA A 48 -20.21 3.29 1.80
C ALA A 48 -20.93 2.33 2.76
N LEU A 49 -20.44 1.09 2.85
CA LEU A 49 -20.91 0.07 3.78
C LEU A 49 -20.61 0.48 5.24
N ALA A 50 -19.47 1.14 5.43
CA ALA A 50 -19.05 1.66 6.73
C ALA A 50 -17.99 2.74 6.55
N SER A 51 -17.89 3.63 7.54
CA SER A 51 -16.82 4.63 7.62
C SER A 51 -16.38 4.89 9.05
N LYS A 52 -15.12 5.25 9.22
CA LYS A 52 -14.54 5.73 10.49
C LYS A 52 -13.55 6.86 10.21
N SER A 53 -13.43 7.76 11.18
CA SER A 53 -12.38 8.77 11.23
C SER A 53 -11.41 8.43 12.35
N ALA A 54 -10.15 8.75 12.15
CA ALA A 54 -9.05 8.46 13.06
C ALA A 54 -7.91 9.45 12.84
N HIS A 55 -6.84 9.32 13.63
CA HIS A 55 -5.66 10.16 13.51
C HIS A 55 -4.39 9.33 13.57
N LEU A 56 -3.39 9.68 12.77
CA LEU A 56 -2.02 9.19 12.92
C LEU A 56 -1.20 10.27 13.63
N PRO A 57 -0.55 9.96 14.76
CA PRO A 57 0.16 10.97 15.54
C PRO A 57 1.38 11.53 14.77
N PRO A 58 1.92 12.70 15.15
CA PRO A 58 3.17 13.20 14.63
C PRO A 58 4.31 12.17 14.75
N HIS A 59 5.09 11.97 13.68
CA HIS A 59 6.22 11.03 13.71
C HIS A 59 7.30 11.38 12.68
N SER A 60 7.95 12.53 12.85
CA SER A 60 8.99 13.03 11.92
C SER A 60 10.19 12.09 11.72
N GLU A 61 10.49 11.24 12.70
CA GLU A 61 11.64 10.32 12.65
C GLU A 61 11.51 9.26 11.56
N ILE A 62 10.27 8.86 11.20
CA ILE A 62 10.05 7.82 10.20
C ILE A 62 10.56 8.24 8.82
N LEU A 63 10.46 9.53 8.51
CA LEU A 63 10.96 10.07 7.24
C LEU A 63 12.48 10.11 7.22
N LYS A 64 13.13 10.32 8.37
CA LYS A 64 14.60 10.24 8.48
C LYS A 64 15.07 8.80 8.27
N GLN A 65 14.40 7.83 8.90
CA GLN A 65 14.69 6.41 8.68
C GLN A 65 14.48 6.00 7.23
N TYR A 66 13.40 6.46 6.59
CA TYR A 66 13.17 6.23 5.16
C TYR A 66 14.31 6.79 4.30
N ARG A 67 14.72 8.04 4.54
CA ARG A 67 15.82 8.67 3.81
C ARG A 67 17.14 7.94 4.03
N HIS A 68 17.39 7.47 5.24
CA HIS A 68 18.58 6.69 5.57
C HIS A 68 18.61 5.36 4.83
N TRP A 69 17.51 4.59 4.90
CA TRP A 69 17.36 3.36 4.11
C TRP A 69 17.52 3.63 2.61
N GLN A 70 16.87 4.67 2.08
CA GLN A 70 16.95 5.04 0.67
C GLN A 70 18.40 5.33 0.26
N SER A 71 19.14 6.08 1.07
CA SER A 71 20.56 6.35 0.81
C SER A 71 21.39 5.08 0.77
N LEU A 72 21.18 4.15 1.71
CA LEU A 72 21.87 2.86 1.72
C LEU A 72 21.52 2.04 0.48
N TYR A 73 20.24 1.99 0.11
CA TYR A 73 19.75 1.27 -1.06
C TYR A 73 20.36 1.82 -2.36
N THR A 74 20.36 3.14 -2.56
CA THR A 74 21.01 3.76 -3.73
C THR A 74 22.50 3.49 -3.73
N ASN A 75 23.16 3.46 -2.57
CA ASN A 75 24.59 3.12 -2.49
C ASN A 75 24.87 1.64 -2.83
N LEU A 76 23.89 0.72 -2.69
CA LEU A 76 24.05 -0.66 -3.18
C LEU A 76 24.31 -0.70 -4.69
N GLU A 77 23.82 0.28 -5.46
CA GLU A 77 24.13 0.36 -6.89
C GLU A 77 25.62 0.44 -7.16
N VAL A 78 26.42 1.04 -6.26
CA VAL A 78 27.90 1.08 -6.39
C VAL A 78 28.50 -0.33 -6.29
N PHE A 79 27.91 -1.20 -5.48
CA PHE A 79 28.37 -2.56 -5.22
C PHE A 79 27.85 -3.60 -6.24
N PHE A 80 26.65 -3.38 -6.79
CA PHE A 80 25.91 -4.39 -7.56
C PHE A 80 25.48 -3.95 -8.97
N SER A 81 25.76 -2.72 -9.42
CA SER A 81 25.40 -2.30 -10.78
C SER A 81 26.26 -2.96 -11.87
N ASN A 82 25.59 -3.54 -12.85
CA ASN A 82 26.14 -3.89 -14.17
C ASN A 82 26.09 -2.72 -15.18
N ARG A 83 25.65 -1.53 -14.76
CA ARG A 83 25.58 -0.37 -15.66
C ARG A 83 26.98 0.13 -15.98
N ILE A 84 27.25 0.28 -17.27
CA ILE A 84 28.46 0.94 -17.82
C ILE A 84 28.38 2.43 -17.50
N LYS A 85 28.71 2.81 -16.27
CA LYS A 85 29.10 4.18 -15.94
C LYS A 85 30.54 4.11 -15.47
N ILE A 86 31.36 5.02 -16.00
CA ILE A 86 32.78 5.17 -15.68
C ILE A 86 32.89 5.21 -14.15
N LYS A 87 33.35 4.09 -13.57
CA LYS A 87 33.51 3.98 -12.12
C LYS A 87 34.62 4.93 -11.72
N PRO A 88 34.41 5.88 -10.78
CA PRO A 88 35.53 6.49 -10.10
C PRO A 88 36.23 5.39 -9.28
N SER A 89 37.32 4.86 -9.82
CA SER A 89 38.44 4.21 -9.13
C SER A 89 38.18 3.36 -7.87
N PHE A 90 37.09 2.59 -7.78
CA PHE A 90 36.96 1.53 -6.75
C PHE A 90 37.55 0.23 -7.30
N THR A 91 38.88 0.12 -7.30
CA THR A 91 39.59 -1.02 -7.87
C THR A 91 39.63 -2.26 -6.98
N ASN A 92 39.13 -2.24 -5.74
CA ASN A 92 39.11 -3.41 -4.84
C ASN A 92 37.88 -3.43 -3.90
N ILE A 93 36.68 -3.72 -4.40
CA ILE A 93 35.52 -4.00 -3.53
C ILE A 93 35.53 -5.49 -3.16
N SER A 94 35.72 -5.81 -1.87
CA SER A 94 35.69 -7.20 -1.41
C SER A 94 34.27 -7.75 -1.27
N ASP A 95 34.11 -9.06 -1.28
CA ASP A 95 32.82 -9.69 -0.98
C ASP A 95 32.34 -9.43 0.45
N LYS A 96 33.27 -9.14 1.37
CA LYS A 96 32.93 -8.72 2.75
C LYS A 96 32.24 -7.34 2.73
N ASP A 97 32.74 -6.40 1.92
CA ASP A 97 32.16 -5.06 1.81
C ASP A 97 30.76 -5.10 1.21
N LYS A 98 30.56 -5.93 0.16
CA LYS A 98 29.24 -6.16 -0.44
C LYS A 98 28.24 -6.72 0.56
N LYS A 99 28.64 -7.76 1.31
CA LYS A 99 27.80 -8.36 2.35
C LYS A 99 27.47 -7.37 3.46
N GLY A 100 28.46 -6.57 3.89
CA GLY A 100 28.27 -5.52 4.90
C GLY A 100 27.27 -4.45 4.44
N ALA A 101 27.42 -3.95 3.22
CA ALA A 101 26.52 -2.95 2.64
C ALA A 101 25.07 -3.49 2.52
N PHE A 102 24.91 -4.70 2.02
CA PHE A 102 23.61 -5.36 1.92
C PHE A 102 22.97 -5.56 3.30
N ALA A 103 23.74 -6.02 4.29
CA ALA A 103 23.26 -6.20 5.65
C ALA A 103 22.82 -4.86 6.29
N ALA A 104 23.58 -3.79 6.13
CA ALA A 104 23.22 -2.46 6.61
C ALA A 104 21.92 -1.96 5.97
N CYS A 105 21.77 -2.09 4.65
CA CYS A 105 20.55 -1.72 3.94
C CYS A 105 19.33 -2.54 4.43
N LYS A 106 19.51 -3.86 4.61
CA LYS A 106 18.44 -4.74 5.12
C LYS A 106 18.04 -4.37 6.55
N ASN A 107 19.00 -4.07 7.42
CA ASN A 107 18.73 -3.65 8.79
C ASN A 107 17.97 -2.32 8.85
N ALA A 108 18.34 -1.35 8.01
CA ALA A 108 17.63 -0.08 7.90
C ALA A 108 16.18 -0.28 7.38
N ALA A 109 15.97 -1.19 6.44
CA ALA A 109 14.63 -1.54 5.94
C ALA A 109 13.76 -2.15 7.05
N ASN A 110 14.33 -3.09 7.81
CA ASN A 110 13.64 -3.73 8.93
C ASN A 110 13.26 -2.73 10.02
N LEU A 111 14.18 -1.83 10.39
CA LEU A 111 13.91 -0.78 11.36
C LEU A 111 12.81 0.17 10.90
N LEU A 112 12.82 0.55 9.62
CA LEU A 112 11.76 1.37 9.03
C LEU A 112 10.40 0.66 9.08
N SER A 113 10.35 -0.61 8.69
CA SER A 113 9.11 -1.41 8.72
C SER A 113 8.56 -1.56 10.14
N GLN A 114 9.44 -1.84 11.12
CA GLN A 114 9.05 -1.91 12.53
C GLN A 114 8.50 -0.58 13.05
N THR A 115 9.24 0.51 12.84
CA THR A 115 8.82 1.86 13.26
C THR A 115 7.50 2.25 12.60
N PHE A 116 7.33 1.94 11.31
CA PHE A 116 6.10 2.20 10.56
C PHE A 116 4.91 1.45 11.15
N ASN A 117 5.06 0.14 11.41
CA ASN A 117 3.99 -0.62 12.02
C ASN A 117 3.69 -0.17 13.45
N THR A 118 4.68 0.14 14.28
CA THR A 118 4.44 0.73 15.61
C THR A 118 3.62 2.02 15.53
N TRP A 119 3.90 2.86 14.53
CA TRP A 119 3.16 4.10 14.29
C TRP A 119 1.70 3.84 13.87
N LEU A 120 1.46 2.87 12.98
CA LEU A 120 0.12 2.46 12.59
C LEU A 120 -0.67 1.82 13.76
N HIS A 121 -0.01 1.09 14.66
CA HIS A 121 -0.67 0.52 15.86
C HIS A 121 -0.98 1.54 16.97
N SER A 122 -0.80 2.84 16.72
CA SER A 122 -1.17 3.88 17.69
C SER A 122 -2.66 3.82 18.04
N SER A 123 -3.00 4.15 19.29
CA SER A 123 -4.38 4.20 19.78
C SER A 123 -5.28 5.08 18.92
N ASP A 124 -4.71 6.17 18.40
CA ASP A 124 -5.43 7.18 17.64
C ASP A 124 -5.81 6.69 16.23
N PHE A 125 -5.08 5.69 15.69
CA PHE A 125 -5.35 5.07 14.39
C PHE A 125 -6.15 3.77 14.49
N GLN A 126 -6.22 3.18 15.68
CA GLN A 126 -6.96 1.94 15.98
C GLN A 126 -8.39 1.88 15.40
N PRO A 127 -9.19 2.97 15.35
CA PRO A 127 -10.53 2.91 14.77
C PRO A 127 -10.55 2.44 13.30
N ILE A 128 -9.50 2.73 12.52
CA ILE A 128 -9.37 2.27 11.12
C ILE A 128 -9.05 0.78 11.10
N GLU A 129 -8.13 0.30 11.93
CA GLU A 129 -7.83 -1.13 11.98
C GLU A 129 -9.05 -1.97 12.39
N ILE A 130 -9.80 -1.50 13.38
CA ILE A 130 -11.06 -2.16 13.81
C ILE A 130 -12.08 -2.15 12.66
N LEU A 131 -12.23 -1.03 11.96
CA LEU A 131 -13.10 -0.94 10.79
C LEU A 131 -12.73 -2.00 9.74
N LEU A 132 -11.44 -2.12 9.39
CA LEU A 132 -10.99 -3.08 8.38
C LEU A 132 -11.20 -4.53 8.86
N ARG A 133 -10.85 -4.84 10.11
CA ARG A 133 -11.02 -6.18 10.68
C ARG A 133 -12.48 -6.63 10.78
N ASN A 134 -13.41 -5.70 10.94
CA ASN A 134 -14.84 -6.02 11.08
C ASN A 134 -15.54 -6.27 9.73
N TYR A 135 -14.99 -5.75 8.64
CA TYR A 135 -15.67 -5.72 7.33
C TYR A 135 -14.94 -6.45 6.22
N LEU A 136 -13.66 -6.78 6.44
CA LEU A 136 -12.85 -7.55 5.50
C LEU A 136 -12.74 -9.01 5.91
N TYR A 137 -12.67 -9.90 4.92
CA TYR A 137 -12.48 -11.33 5.07
C TYR A 137 -11.21 -11.81 4.39
N GLN A 138 -10.57 -12.84 4.94
CA GLN A 138 -9.37 -13.46 4.35
C GLN A 138 -9.57 -13.99 2.92
N SER A 139 -10.78 -14.44 2.60
CA SER A 139 -11.10 -15.12 1.35
C SER A 139 -11.45 -14.18 0.19
N GLU A 140 -11.76 -12.91 0.46
CA GLU A 140 -12.20 -11.94 -0.55
C GLU A 140 -11.04 -11.12 -1.11
N SER A 141 -11.17 -10.70 -2.37
CA SER A 141 -10.22 -9.74 -2.96
C SER A 141 -10.53 -8.35 -2.42
N THR A 142 -9.50 -7.67 -1.92
CA THR A 142 -9.64 -6.32 -1.36
C THR A 142 -8.66 -5.37 -2.03
N ARG A 143 -9.13 -4.20 -2.46
CA ARG A 143 -8.28 -3.11 -2.93
C ARG A 143 -8.33 -1.98 -1.90
N ILE A 144 -7.18 -1.57 -1.39
CA ILE A 144 -7.05 -0.46 -0.46
C ILE A 144 -6.40 0.71 -1.22
N LEU A 145 -7.13 1.80 -1.36
CA LEU A 145 -6.67 3.02 -1.99
C LEU A 145 -6.20 4.01 -0.94
N LEU A 146 -4.91 4.31 -0.95
CA LEU A 146 -4.31 5.36 -0.15
C LEU A 146 -4.41 6.69 -0.90
N ALA A 147 -5.36 7.54 -0.52
CA ALA A 147 -5.56 8.87 -1.07
C ALA A 147 -4.92 9.91 -0.15
N THR A 148 -3.81 10.51 -0.58
CA THR A 148 -3.09 11.55 0.19
C THR A 148 -2.27 12.42 -0.74
N GLU A 149 -2.15 13.72 -0.48
CA GLU A 149 -1.18 14.60 -1.19
C GLU A 149 0.24 14.54 -0.61
N ASN A 150 0.43 13.93 0.56
CA ASN A 150 1.71 13.94 1.22
C ASN A 150 2.69 12.95 0.55
N TYR A 151 3.65 13.47 -0.23
CA TYR A 151 4.65 12.65 -0.93
C TYR A 151 5.50 11.78 0.01
N GLY A 152 5.79 12.25 1.22
CA GLY A 152 6.54 11.46 2.20
C GLY A 152 5.74 10.25 2.66
N LEU A 153 4.44 10.44 2.90
CA LEU A 153 3.53 9.36 3.28
C LEU A 153 3.38 8.32 2.18
N ARG A 154 3.27 8.74 0.90
CA ARG A 154 3.22 7.83 -0.27
C ARG A 154 4.44 6.92 -0.40
N ARG A 155 5.58 7.31 0.18
CA ARG A 155 6.87 6.59 0.07
C ARG A 155 7.11 5.56 1.18
N LEU A 156 6.27 5.55 2.21
CA LEU A 156 6.38 4.60 3.31
C LEU A 156 6.05 3.17 2.83
N PRO A 157 6.54 2.14 3.53
CA PRO A 157 6.37 0.75 3.11
C PRO A 157 4.96 0.23 3.44
N TRP A 158 3.93 0.77 2.79
CA TRP A 158 2.53 0.37 3.02
C TRP A 158 2.28 -1.13 2.80
N HIS A 159 3.01 -1.75 1.87
CA HIS A 159 2.97 -3.20 1.64
C HIS A 159 3.47 -4.04 2.83
N GLU A 160 4.23 -3.43 3.74
CA GLU A 160 4.69 -4.04 4.99
C GLU A 160 3.73 -3.80 6.17
N TRP A 161 2.55 -3.21 5.93
CA TRP A 161 1.56 -3.01 7.00
C TRP A 161 1.08 -4.37 7.52
N ASP A 162 1.28 -4.62 8.81
CA ASP A 162 1.00 -5.88 9.49
C ASP A 162 -0.44 -6.36 9.31
N LEU A 163 -1.41 -5.44 9.17
CA LEU A 163 -2.81 -5.76 8.89
C LEU A 163 -2.97 -6.64 7.63
N LEU A 164 -2.12 -6.45 6.61
CA LEU A 164 -2.21 -7.20 5.36
C LEU A 164 -1.92 -8.70 5.53
N LYS A 165 -1.24 -9.09 6.61
CA LYS A 165 -1.02 -10.52 6.94
C LYS A 165 -2.34 -11.25 7.18
N ASP A 166 -3.34 -10.54 7.69
CA ASP A 166 -4.68 -11.06 7.92
C ASP A 166 -5.55 -11.05 6.67
N PHE A 167 -5.12 -10.39 5.59
CA PHE A 167 -5.86 -10.25 4.34
C PHE A 167 -4.93 -10.52 3.15
N PRO A 168 -4.53 -11.77 2.88
CA PRO A 168 -3.50 -12.10 1.89
C PRO A 168 -3.90 -11.79 0.44
N LYS A 169 -5.18 -11.51 0.19
CA LYS A 169 -5.72 -11.09 -1.11
C LYS A 169 -5.96 -9.57 -1.18
N ALA A 170 -5.51 -8.83 -0.17
CA ALA A 170 -5.56 -7.38 -0.15
C ALA A 170 -4.35 -6.79 -0.87
N GLU A 171 -4.60 -5.76 -1.67
CA GLU A 171 -3.58 -4.98 -2.34
C GLU A 171 -3.71 -3.52 -1.94
N ILE A 172 -2.59 -2.81 -1.78
CA ILE A 172 -2.58 -1.37 -1.54
C ILE A 172 -2.11 -0.65 -2.81
N ALA A 173 -2.87 0.35 -3.23
CA ALA A 173 -2.52 1.23 -4.32
C ALA A 173 -2.60 2.71 -3.88
N LEU A 174 -1.81 3.55 -4.53
CA LEU A 174 -1.89 5.00 -4.35
C LEU A 174 -3.02 5.55 -5.21
N ALA A 175 -3.83 6.43 -4.63
CA ALA A 175 -4.85 7.18 -5.35
C ALA A 175 -4.57 8.69 -5.25
N THR A 176 -4.94 9.42 -6.30
CA THR A 176 -5.08 10.86 -6.19
C THR A 176 -6.31 11.17 -5.34
N PRO A 177 -6.24 12.09 -4.36
CA PRO A 177 -7.40 12.59 -3.62
C PRO A 177 -8.57 13.01 -4.53
N ASP A 178 -8.24 13.65 -5.65
CA ASP A 178 -9.22 14.07 -6.67
C ASP A 178 -9.46 12.98 -7.73
N PHE A 179 -9.93 11.80 -7.32
CA PHE A 179 -10.27 10.74 -8.27
C PHE A 179 -11.77 10.69 -8.58
N GLN A 180 -12.11 10.41 -9.83
CA GLN A 180 -13.47 10.08 -10.25
C GLN A 180 -13.55 8.61 -10.65
N ARG A 181 -14.52 7.89 -10.08
CA ARG A 181 -14.79 6.51 -10.48
C ARG A 181 -15.37 6.52 -11.90
N VAL A 182 -14.65 5.92 -12.85
CA VAL A 182 -15.12 5.77 -14.22
C VAL A 182 -16.14 4.63 -14.26
N ASN A 183 -17.37 4.92 -14.65
CA ASN A 183 -18.37 3.89 -14.93
C ASN A 183 -18.05 3.26 -16.30
N THR A 184 -17.22 2.23 -16.33
CA THR A 184 -16.97 1.46 -17.56
C THR A 184 -18.21 0.65 -17.92
N THR A 185 -19.10 1.23 -18.72
CA THR A 185 -20.07 0.43 -19.49
C THR A 185 -19.28 -0.31 -20.58
N LYS A 186 -19.02 -1.60 -20.39
CA LYS A 186 -18.45 -2.46 -21.43
C LYS A 186 -19.40 -2.49 -22.63
N LYS A 187 -19.22 -1.60 -23.61
CA LYS A 187 -19.82 -1.75 -24.95
C LYS A 187 -19.13 -2.94 -25.62
N ILE A 188 -19.73 -4.12 -25.51
CA ILE A 188 -19.37 -5.26 -26.35
C ILE A 188 -19.81 -4.92 -27.78
N THR A 189 -18.96 -4.26 -28.55
CA THR A 189 -19.18 -4.12 -30.00
C THR A 189 -18.93 -5.48 -30.64
N LYS A 190 -20.02 -6.22 -30.90
CA LYS A 190 -19.99 -7.39 -31.79
C LYS A 190 -19.57 -6.90 -33.17
N LYS A 191 -18.37 -7.29 -33.61
CA LYS A 191 -17.91 -7.11 -34.99
C LYS A 191 -18.64 -8.15 -35.84
N THR A 192 -19.72 -7.76 -36.48
CA THR A 192 -20.38 -8.59 -37.51
C THR A 192 -19.55 -8.50 -38.79
N ARG A 193 -19.19 -9.66 -39.34
CA ARG A 193 -18.50 -9.81 -40.62
C ARG A 193 -19.54 -9.95 -41.73
#